data_AF-A0A3A4NBU5-F1
#
_entry.id   AF-A0A3A4NBU5-F1
#
_cell.length_a   1.000
_cell.length_b   1.000
_cell.length_c   1.000
_cell.angle_alpha   90.00
_cell.angle_beta   90.00
_cell.angle_gamma   90.00
#
_symmetry.space_group_name_H-M   'P 1'
#
loop_
_entity.id
_entity.type
_entity.pdbx_description
1 polymer ?
#
loop_
_entity_poly.entity_id
_entity_poly.type
_entity_poly.pdbx_seq_one_letter_code
_entity_poly.pdbx_strand_id
1 'polypeptide(L)' 'MNTVKTRKVGNSVTVTIPKTLNVPEGQEMFVYKGVDNVIVLAPKIPDP' A
#
# COMPACT_ATOMS: atom_id res chain seq x y z
N MET A 1 1.43 6.95 -15.14
CA MET A 1 0.46 6.69 -14.05
C MET A 1 0.14 5.20 -14.09
N ASN A 2 0.39 4.47 -13.01
CA ASN A 2 0.13 3.03 -12.98
C ASN A 2 -1.28 2.79 -12.44
N THR A 3 -2.12 2.12 -13.23
CA THR A 3 -3.46 1.70 -12.78
C THR A 3 -3.39 0.25 -12.32
N VAL A 4 -3.89 -0.01 -11.11
CA VAL A 4 -4.00 -1.37 -10.56
C VAL A 4 -5.44 -1.64 -10.18
N LYS A 5 -5.86 -2.89 -10.24
CA LYS A 5 -7.20 -3.32 -9.84
C LYS A 5 -7.15 -3.96 -8.45
N THR A 6 -8.11 -3.62 -7.60
CA THR A 6 -8.33 -4.32 -6.34
C THR A 6 -8.79 -5.76 -6.60
N ARG A 7 -8.41 -6.68 -5.72
CA ARG A 7 -8.91 -8.06 -5.75
C ARG A 7 -9.22 -8.55 -4.34
N LYS A 8 -10.15 -9.51 -4.24
CA LYS A 8 -10.45 -10.22 -3.00
C LYS A 8 -9.42 -11.32 -2.78
N VAL A 9 -8.84 -11.38 -1.58
CA VAL A 9 -7.96 -12.46 -1.12
C VAL A 9 -8.45 -12.88 0.25
N GLY A 10 -9.03 -14.09 0.34
CA GLY A 10 -9.70 -14.53 1.57
C GLY A 10 -10.85 -13.59 1.95
N ASN A 11 -10.78 -13.03 3.17
CA ASN A 11 -11.75 -12.04 3.67
C ASN A 11 -11.29 -10.58 3.50
N SER A 12 -10.26 -10.33 2.70
CA SER A 12 -9.63 -9.01 2.56
C SER A 12 -9.68 -8.50 1.13
N VAL A 13 -9.59 -7.17 0.97
CA VAL A 13 -9.36 -6.50 -0.32
C VAL A 13 -7.89 -6.10 -0.40
N THR A 14 -7.25 -6.40 -1.52
CA THR A 14 -5.82 -6.15 -1.72
C THR A 14 -5.58 -5.39 -3.02
N VAL A 15 -4.61 -4.48 -3.01
CA VAL A 15 -4.03 -3.84 -4.19
C VAL A 15 -2.62 -4.36 -4.43
N THR A 16 -2.24 -4.57 -5.69
CA THR A 16 -0.87 -4.98 -6.03
C THR A 16 0.00 -3.73 -6.17
N ILE A 17 1.12 -3.68 -5.46
CA ILE A 17 2.11 -2.61 -5.60
C ILE A 17 3.05 -2.98 -6.77
N PRO A 18 3.10 -2.20 -7.85
CA PRO A 18 4.01 -2.48 -8.96
C PRO A 18 5.47 -2.40 -8.54
N LYS A 19 6.32 -3.33 -9.03
CA LYS A 19 7.77 -3.35 -8.74
C LYS A 19 8.49 -2.06 -9.12
N THR A 20 7.96 -1.31 -10.09
CA THR A 20 8.50 0.00 -10.51
C THR A 20 8.48 1.05 -9.39
N LEU A 21 7.71 0.84 -8.31
CA LEU A 21 7.68 1.70 -7.13
C LEU A 21 8.78 1.37 -6.12
N ASN A 22 9.60 0.34 -6.36
CA ASN A 22 10.74 -0.07 -5.52
C ASN A 22 10.39 -0.27 -4.04
N VAL A 23 9.17 -0.71 -3.73
CA VAL A 23 8.79 -1.13 -2.39
C VAL A 23 9.26 -2.56 -2.15
N PRO A 24 10.18 -2.82 -1.20
CA PRO A 24 10.64 -4.16 -0.87
C PRO A 24 9.56 -5.02 -0.24
N GLU A 25 9.67 -6.33 -0.46
CA GLU A 25 8.82 -7.33 0.18
C GLU A 25 9.05 -7.32 1.69
N GLY A 26 7.97 -7.47 2.47
CA GLY A 26 8.03 -7.50 3.94
C GLY A 26 8.12 -6.13 4.63
N GLN A 27 8.10 -5.02 3.90
CA GLN A 27 8.10 -3.68 4.51
C GLN A 27 6.79 -3.39 5.26
N GLU A 28 6.91 -3.07 6.55
CA GLU A 28 5.77 -2.57 7.34
C GLU A 28 5.41 -1.14 6.94
N MET A 29 4.10 -0.88 6.83
CA MET A 29 3.56 0.41 6.46
C MET A 29 2.36 0.79 7.32
N PHE A 30 2.23 2.07 7.62
CA PHE A 30 0.99 2.66 8.09
C PHE A 30 0.04 2.85 6.91
N VAL A 31 -1.22 2.45 7.12
CA VAL A 31 -2.31 2.64 6.15
C VAL A 31 -3.35 3.55 6.75
N TYR A 32 -3.64 4.65 6.06
CA TYR A 32 -4.71 5.56 6.47
C TYR A 32 -5.37 6.23 5.27
N LYS A 33 -6.60 6.73 5.48
CA LYS A 33 -7.35 7.48 4.48
C LYS A 33 -6.97 8.96 4.59
N GLY A 34 -6.35 9.50 3.56
CA GLY A 34 -6.05 10.93 3.43
C GLY A 34 -7.23 11.74 2.90
N VAL A 35 -6.95 12.95 2.45
CA VAL A 35 -7.92 13.85 1.79
C VAL A 35 -8.31 13.27 0.43
N ASP A 36 -9.50 13.63 -0.07
CA ASP A 36 -10.00 13.25 -1.40
C ASP A 36 -10.08 11.73 -1.65
N ASN A 37 -10.33 10.96 -0.59
CA ASN A 37 -10.43 9.49 -0.63
C ASN A 37 -9.15 8.77 -1.09
N VAL A 38 -8.00 9.43 -0.99
CA VAL A 38 -6.71 8.78 -1.24
C VAL A 38 -6.38 7.84 -0.09
N ILE A 39 -5.93 6.62 -0.41
CA ILE A 39 -5.33 5.71 0.57
C ILE A 39 -3.82 5.96 0.55
N VAL A 40 -3.27 6.32 1.70
CA VAL A 40 -1.83 6.56 1.87
C VAL A 40 -1.19 5.34 2.54
N LEU A 41 -0.08 4.91 1.95
CA LEU A 41 0.82 3.87 2.44
C LEU A 41 2.14 4.54 2.81
N ALA A 42 2.44 4.66 4.10
CA ALA A 42 3.66 5.28 4.59
C ALA A 42 4.58 4.24 5.26
N PRO A 43 5.88 4.16 4.95
CA PRO A 43 6.81 3.28 5.65
C PRO A 43 6.75 3.52 7.16
N LYS A 44 6.67 2.45 7.93
CA LYS A 44 6.91 2.53 9.38
C LYS A 44 8.40 2.58 9.61
N ILE A 45 8.93 3.78 9.86
CA ILE A 45 10.32 3.96 10.28
C ILE A 45 10.40 3.50 11.73
N PRO A 46 11.28 2.56 12.09
CA PRO A 46 11.56 2.26 13.49
C PRO A 46 12.02 3.54 14.19
N ASP A 47 11.45 3.85 15.36
CA ASP A 47 12.03 4.88 16.22
C ASP A 47 13.51 4.50 16.49
N PRO A 48 14.47 5.44 16.35
CA PRO A 48 15.89 5.18 16.56
C PRO A 48 16.22 4.78 18.00
#